data_AF-A0A2V5Y8J1-F1
#
_entry.id   AF-A0A2V5Y8J1-F1
#
_cell.length_a   1.000
_cell.length_b   1.000
_cell.length_c   1.000
_cell.angle_alpha   90.00
_cell.angle_beta   90.00
_cell.angle_gamma   90.00
#
_symmetry.space_group_name_H-M   'P 1'
#
loop_
_entity.id
_entity.type
_entity.pdbx_description
1 polymer ?
#
loop_
_entity_poly.entity_id
_entity_poly.type
_entity_poly.pdbx_seq_one_letter_code
_entity_poly.pdbx_strand_id
1 'polypeptide(L)'
;IAFTAGFHFGYIEQGGTSLYATLAQKVTSLEVLRILLSIGGSEIMHFQTWQDKAGNATPLTDVDPINNSTVTFIDLTTGQPETLQANLIMPEPCEFISRNLPPCAIIRPSGPGQLDARGAINSFIADGLFRGQPPQFFQLLNSLASAADAAEREVGD
;
A
#
# COMPACT_ATOMS: atom_id res chain seq x y z
N ILE A 1 -6.19 26.34 3.52
CA ILE A 1 -6.37 25.39 2.40
C ILE A 1 -5.64 24.05 2.61
N ALA A 2 -4.31 23.95 2.74
CA ALA A 2 -3.62 22.66 2.71
C ALA A 2 -3.89 21.66 3.88
N PHE A 3 -4.26 22.09 5.10
CA PHE A 3 -4.72 21.14 6.14
C PHE A 3 -6.17 20.70 5.91
N THR A 4 -7.05 21.60 5.47
CA THR A 4 -8.38 21.23 4.96
C THR A 4 -8.25 20.19 3.85
N ALA A 5 -7.28 20.36 2.94
CA ALA A 5 -6.93 19.34 1.95
C ALA A 5 -6.41 18.06 2.62
N GLY A 6 -5.45 18.11 3.56
CA GLY A 6 -4.93 16.92 4.24
C GLY A 6 -5.98 16.11 5.03
N PHE A 7 -6.93 16.77 5.69
CA PHE A 7 -8.08 16.12 6.34
C PHE A 7 -9.05 15.51 5.31
N HIS A 8 -9.33 16.22 4.20
CA HIS A 8 -10.14 15.66 3.12
C HIS A 8 -9.45 14.49 2.42
N PHE A 9 -8.14 14.54 2.17
CA PHE A 9 -7.38 13.40 1.66
C PHE A 9 -7.44 12.24 2.64
N GLY A 10 -7.17 12.43 3.94
CA GLY A 10 -7.36 11.38 4.96
C GLY A 10 -8.73 10.71 4.92
N TYR A 11 -9.81 11.48 4.68
CA TYR A 11 -11.15 10.94 4.45
C TYR A 11 -11.30 10.20 3.11
N ILE A 12 -10.80 10.77 2.01
CA ILE A 12 -10.85 10.20 0.66
C ILE A 12 -10.09 8.86 0.61
N GLU A 13 -8.88 8.79 1.14
CA GLU A 13 -8.05 7.58 1.12
C GLU A 13 -8.58 6.49 2.06
N GLN A 14 -9.21 6.86 3.18
CA GLN A 14 -9.99 5.92 4.00
C GLN A 14 -11.16 5.33 3.21
N GLY A 15 -11.81 6.16 2.39
CA GLY A 15 -12.85 5.77 1.45
C GLY A 15 -12.31 4.83 0.36
N GLY A 16 -11.19 5.18 -0.28
CA GLY A 16 -10.49 4.38 -1.28
C GLY A 16 -10.11 3.01 -0.75
N THR A 17 -9.39 2.96 0.37
CA THR A 17 -9.03 1.74 1.11
C THR A 17 -10.24 0.81 1.31
N SER A 18 -11.37 1.37 1.75
CA SER A 18 -12.62 0.61 1.98
C SER A 18 -13.28 0.16 0.67
N LEU A 19 -13.25 1.01 -0.36
CA LEU A 19 -13.86 0.76 -1.66
C LEU A 19 -13.16 -0.39 -2.40
N TYR A 20 -11.83 -0.36 -2.50
CA TYR A 20 -11.06 -1.42 -3.16
C TYR A 20 -11.26 -2.78 -2.48
N ALA A 21 -11.23 -2.83 -1.13
CA ALA A 21 -11.52 -4.05 -0.37
C ALA A 21 -12.97 -4.56 -0.55
N THR A 22 -13.94 -3.66 -0.69
CA THR A 22 -15.36 -4.02 -0.91
C THR A 22 -15.60 -4.51 -2.35
N LEU A 23 -14.94 -3.92 -3.34
CA LEU A 23 -15.07 -4.32 -4.74
C LEU A 23 -14.31 -5.62 -5.04
N ALA A 24 -13.17 -5.87 -4.37
CA ALA A 24 -12.41 -7.11 -4.49
C ALA A 24 -13.26 -8.37 -4.20
N GLN A 25 -14.20 -8.27 -3.25
CA GLN A 25 -15.14 -9.36 -2.92
C GLN A 25 -16.16 -9.65 -4.04
N LYS A 26 -16.44 -8.66 -4.91
CA LYS A 26 -17.51 -8.73 -5.92
C LYS A 26 -17.02 -9.07 -7.33
N VAL A 27 -15.72 -8.88 -7.62
CA VAL A 27 -15.19 -9.10 -8.97
C VAL A 27 -14.90 -10.57 -9.27
N THR A 28 -15.28 -10.97 -10.47
CA THR A 28 -15.11 -12.33 -11.00
C THR A 28 -13.87 -12.48 -11.88
N SER A 29 -13.44 -11.42 -12.57
CA SER A 29 -12.19 -11.43 -13.33
C SER A 29 -10.98 -11.37 -12.40
N LEU A 30 -10.08 -12.34 -12.52
CA LEU A 30 -8.83 -12.40 -11.75
C LEU A 30 -7.88 -11.23 -12.10
N GLU A 31 -7.90 -10.73 -13.34
CA GLU A 31 -7.14 -9.55 -13.72
C GLU A 31 -7.69 -8.29 -13.03
N VAL A 32 -9.01 -8.12 -12.99
CA VAL A 32 -9.64 -6.99 -12.27
C VAL A 32 -9.41 -7.12 -10.76
N LEU A 33 -9.48 -8.33 -10.19
CA LEU A 33 -9.13 -8.57 -8.80
C LEU A 33 -7.68 -8.16 -8.50
N ARG A 34 -6.74 -8.55 -9.36
CA ARG A 34 -5.34 -8.14 -9.26
C ARG A 34 -5.18 -6.61 -9.33
N ILE A 35 -5.89 -5.93 -10.24
CA ILE A 35 -5.91 -4.46 -10.32
C ILE A 35 -6.40 -3.85 -9.01
N LEU A 36 -7.55 -4.29 -8.48
CA LEU A 36 -8.13 -3.75 -7.25
C LEU A 36 -7.22 -3.96 -6.03
N LEU A 37 -6.58 -5.12 -5.90
CA LEU A 37 -5.65 -5.40 -4.79
C LEU A 37 -4.33 -4.61 -4.92
N SER A 38 -3.81 -4.47 -6.15
CA SER A 38 -2.52 -3.79 -6.40
C SER A 38 -2.61 -2.28 -6.19
N ILE A 39 -3.72 -1.66 -6.62
CA ILE A 39 -3.99 -0.21 -6.42
C ILE A 39 -4.57 0.06 -5.03
N GLY A 40 -5.45 -0.80 -4.50
CA GLY A 40 -5.95 -0.67 -3.13
C GLY A 40 -4.83 -0.67 -2.08
N GLY A 41 -3.76 -1.42 -2.34
CA GLY A 41 -2.53 -1.37 -1.55
C GLY A 41 -1.83 -0.01 -1.54
N SER A 42 -1.82 0.74 -2.66
CA SER A 42 -1.28 2.11 -2.68
C SER A 42 -2.18 3.12 -1.95
N GLU A 43 -3.50 3.00 -2.04
CA GLU A 43 -4.40 3.91 -1.28
C GLU A 43 -4.28 3.70 0.24
N ILE A 44 -3.92 2.50 0.71
CA ILE A 44 -3.63 2.26 2.13
C ILE A 44 -2.40 3.08 2.58
N MET A 45 -1.36 3.16 1.74
CA MET A 45 -0.19 4.01 2.03
C MET A 45 -0.53 5.50 1.91
N HIS A 46 -1.38 5.89 0.96
CA HIS A 46 -1.93 7.25 0.89
C HIS A 46 -2.66 7.60 2.20
N PHE A 47 -3.55 6.72 2.67
CA PHE A 47 -4.28 6.91 3.93
C PHE A 47 -3.34 7.04 5.12
N GLN A 48 -2.40 6.10 5.32
CA GLN A 48 -1.42 6.16 6.42
C GLN A 48 -0.63 7.47 6.39
N THR A 49 -0.24 7.93 5.20
CA THR A 49 0.50 9.18 5.01
C THR A 49 -0.33 10.39 5.41
N TRP A 50 -1.54 10.52 4.89
CA TRP A 50 -2.40 11.67 5.19
C TRP A 50 -2.90 11.66 6.63
N GLN A 51 -3.10 10.49 7.23
CA GLN A 51 -3.36 10.32 8.66
C GLN A 51 -2.19 10.83 9.50
N ASP A 52 -0.94 10.43 9.19
CA ASP A 52 0.28 10.91 9.87
C ASP A 52 0.44 12.43 9.73
N LYS A 53 0.27 12.99 8.53
CA LYS A 53 0.39 14.44 8.30
C LYS A 53 -0.72 15.25 8.97
N ALA A 54 -1.93 14.70 9.06
CA ALA A 54 -3.03 15.32 9.81
C ALA A 54 -2.79 15.25 11.33
N GLY A 55 -2.28 14.12 11.85
CA GLY A 55 -1.98 13.95 13.27
C GLY A 55 -0.79 14.77 13.76
N ASN A 56 0.23 14.96 12.92
CA ASN A 56 1.43 15.75 13.21
C ASN A 56 1.31 17.24 12.76
N ALA A 57 0.10 17.71 12.46
CA ALA A 57 -0.15 19.10 12.07
C ALA A 57 0.21 20.08 13.21
N THR A 58 1.21 20.93 12.98
CA THR A 58 1.59 22.00 13.93
C THR A 58 0.60 23.16 13.88
N PRO A 59 0.07 23.68 15.01
CA PRO A 59 -0.81 24.85 15.03
C PRO A 59 -0.11 26.17 14.65
N LEU A 60 -0.15 26.54 13.37
CA LEU A 60 -0.11 27.93 12.93
C LEU A 60 -1.51 28.56 12.97
N THR A 61 -1.62 29.84 12.62
CA THR A 61 -2.85 30.64 12.79
C THR A 61 -3.01 31.65 11.64
N ASP A 62 -4.14 31.60 10.93
CA ASP A 62 -4.46 32.31 9.67
C ASP A 62 -5.91 32.78 9.74
N VAL A 63 -6.11 34.08 9.98
CA VAL A 63 -7.40 34.65 10.42
C VAL A 63 -8.28 34.99 9.22
N ASP A 64 -9.44 34.32 9.10
CA ASP A 64 -10.52 34.68 8.18
C ASP A 64 -10.98 36.13 8.45
N PRO A 65 -10.83 37.07 7.51
CA PRO A 65 -11.09 38.50 7.74
C PRO A 65 -12.59 38.85 7.81
N ILE A 66 -13.49 37.90 7.54
CA ILE A 66 -14.95 38.09 7.57
C ILE A 66 -15.53 37.60 8.91
N ASN A 67 -14.94 36.58 9.54
CA ASN A 67 -15.48 35.96 10.76
C ASN A 67 -14.45 35.63 11.87
N ASN A 68 -13.18 35.97 11.70
CA ASN A 68 -12.06 35.74 12.62
C ASN A 68 -11.67 34.26 12.93
N SER A 69 -12.10 33.28 12.12
CA SER A 69 -11.67 31.87 12.27
C SER A 69 -10.21 31.63 11.87
N THR A 70 -9.50 30.62 12.41
CA THR A 70 -8.04 30.47 12.23
C THR A 70 -7.54 29.16 11.58
N VAL A 71 -6.63 29.23 10.60
CA VAL A 71 -5.99 28.09 9.87
C VAL A 71 -4.43 28.19 9.83
N THR A 72 -3.66 27.37 9.09
CA THR A 72 -2.36 26.84 9.60
C THR A 72 -1.42 26.32 8.46
N PHE A 73 -0.08 26.60 8.36
CA PHE A 73 0.85 26.05 7.30
C PHE A 73 2.38 25.99 7.62
N ILE A 74 3.10 24.89 7.33
CA ILE A 74 4.60 24.87 7.15
C ILE A 74 4.98 24.11 5.86
N ASP A 75 6.04 24.56 5.17
CA ASP A 75 6.66 23.93 3.99
C ASP A 75 7.62 22.76 4.35
N LEU A 76 7.77 21.79 3.44
CA LEU A 76 8.55 20.56 3.59
C LEU A 76 9.41 20.19 2.35
N THR A 77 9.60 21.06 1.34
CA THR A 77 9.82 20.56 -0.04
C THR A 77 11.03 21.05 -0.87
N THR A 78 11.89 21.96 -0.42
CA THR A 78 12.85 22.60 -1.35
C THR A 78 14.08 21.74 -1.74
N GLY A 79 14.08 21.19 -2.97
CA GLY A 79 15.29 21.08 -3.80
C GLY A 79 15.86 19.70 -4.15
N GLN A 80 15.13 18.59 -4.00
CA GLN A 80 15.60 17.25 -4.39
C GLN A 80 14.82 16.70 -5.61
N PRO A 81 15.44 15.93 -6.52
CA PRO A 81 14.69 15.13 -7.48
C PRO A 81 13.94 14.01 -6.74
N GLU A 82 12.72 13.70 -7.19
CA GLU A 82 11.79 12.74 -6.58
C GLU A 82 12.48 11.43 -6.18
N THR A 83 13.22 10.83 -7.11
CA THR A 83 13.96 9.57 -6.95
C THR A 83 15.06 9.55 -5.87
N LEU A 84 15.42 10.72 -5.30
CA LEU A 84 16.39 10.86 -4.20
C LEU A 84 15.76 11.45 -2.92
N GLN A 85 14.44 11.63 -2.90
CA GLN A 85 13.74 12.12 -1.71
C GLN A 85 13.69 11.02 -0.64
N ALA A 86 14.39 11.23 0.48
CA ALA A 86 14.53 10.27 1.58
C ALA A 86 13.22 9.88 2.31
N ASN A 87 12.07 10.41 1.86
CA ASN A 87 10.73 10.15 2.39
C ASN A 87 9.78 9.59 1.32
N LEU A 88 10.30 8.99 0.23
CA LEU A 88 9.49 8.22 -0.72
C LEU A 88 8.88 6.99 -0.03
N ILE A 89 7.63 7.13 0.37
CA ILE A 89 6.79 6.08 0.96
C ILE A 89 5.80 5.49 -0.06
N MET A 90 5.64 6.13 -1.22
CA MET A 90 4.76 5.66 -2.29
C MET A 90 5.54 4.81 -3.30
N PRO A 91 4.93 3.78 -3.92
CA PRO A 91 5.58 2.99 -4.95
C PRO A 91 5.81 3.81 -6.22
N GLU A 92 7.06 3.89 -6.65
CA GLU A 92 7.42 4.38 -7.99
C GLU A 92 6.59 3.68 -9.09
N PRO A 93 6.05 4.40 -10.10
CA PRO A 93 5.28 3.79 -11.18
C PRO A 93 6.05 2.71 -11.94
N CYS A 94 5.40 1.59 -12.24
CA CYS A 94 6.01 0.46 -12.96
C CYS A 94 5.09 -0.15 -14.04
N GLU A 95 5.66 -0.99 -14.90
CA GLU A 95 4.89 -1.93 -15.74
C GLU A 95 4.04 -2.83 -14.84
N PHE A 96 2.76 -3.05 -15.20
CA PHE A 96 1.82 -3.79 -14.35
C PHE A 96 1.05 -4.91 -15.08
N ILE A 97 0.05 -4.55 -15.90
CA ILE A 97 -0.79 -5.49 -16.65
C ILE A 97 -0.44 -5.58 -18.14
N SER A 98 0.13 -4.52 -18.72
CA SER A 98 0.56 -4.50 -20.12
C SER A 98 1.60 -3.39 -20.37
N ARG A 99 2.56 -3.67 -21.26
CA ARG A 99 3.56 -2.71 -21.77
C ARG A 99 2.96 -1.62 -22.66
N ASN A 100 1.74 -1.85 -23.15
CA ASN A 100 1.04 -0.90 -24.02
C ASN A 100 0.25 0.15 -23.21
N LEU A 101 0.27 0.07 -21.88
CA LEU A 101 -0.35 1.03 -20.96
C LEU A 101 0.74 1.85 -20.24
N PRO A 102 0.42 3.07 -19.78
CA PRO A 102 1.34 3.86 -18.95
C PRO A 102 1.73 3.11 -17.66
N PRO A 103 2.93 3.37 -17.11
CA PRO A 103 3.32 2.89 -15.79
C PRO A 103 2.33 3.30 -14.69
N CYS A 104 2.15 2.44 -13.70
CA CYS A 104 1.20 2.64 -12.60
C CYS A 104 1.89 2.41 -11.24
N ALA A 105 1.59 3.26 -10.26
CA ALA A 105 2.02 3.07 -8.88
C ALA A 105 1.16 1.98 -8.23
N ILE A 106 1.77 0.88 -7.79
CA ILE A 106 1.09 -0.29 -7.23
C ILE A 106 1.95 -1.00 -6.17
N ILE A 107 1.30 -1.74 -5.28
CA ILE A 107 1.95 -2.82 -4.54
C ILE A 107 2.34 -3.94 -5.52
N ARG A 108 3.60 -4.39 -5.40
CA ARG A 108 4.24 -5.34 -6.32
C ARG A 108 5.19 -6.29 -5.56
N PRO A 109 5.44 -7.50 -6.10
CA PRO A 109 4.69 -8.13 -7.19
C PRO A 109 3.28 -8.57 -6.73
N SER A 110 2.37 -8.79 -7.68
CA SER A 110 0.96 -9.10 -7.40
C SER A 110 0.34 -10.12 -8.36
N GLY A 111 1.12 -10.64 -9.32
CA GLY A 111 0.70 -11.75 -10.18
C GLY A 111 0.97 -13.09 -9.49
N PRO A 112 0.07 -14.08 -9.61
CA PRO A 112 0.35 -15.46 -9.20
C PRO A 112 1.65 -15.98 -9.85
N GLY A 113 2.47 -16.72 -9.13
CA GLY A 113 3.75 -17.22 -9.64
C GLY A 113 4.90 -16.21 -9.64
N GLN A 114 4.66 -14.94 -9.25
CA GLN A 114 5.72 -13.92 -9.14
C GLN A 114 6.37 -13.91 -7.76
N LEU A 115 5.57 -14.05 -6.70
CA LEU A 115 6.00 -14.19 -5.31
C LEU A 115 4.89 -14.84 -4.50
N ASP A 116 4.92 -16.16 -4.42
CA ASP A 116 3.98 -16.94 -3.62
C ASP A 116 4.59 -17.26 -2.23
N ALA A 117 3.87 -17.94 -1.34
CA ALA A 117 4.30 -18.19 0.02
C ALA A 117 5.62 -18.98 0.09
N ARG A 118 5.85 -19.98 -0.79
CA ARG A 118 7.16 -20.65 -0.87
C ARG A 118 8.27 -19.71 -1.33
N GLY A 119 7.97 -18.75 -2.21
CA GLY A 119 8.92 -17.73 -2.64
C GLY A 119 9.38 -16.86 -1.47
N ALA A 120 8.44 -16.34 -0.69
CA ALA A 120 8.71 -15.55 0.51
C ALA A 120 9.44 -16.37 1.61
N ILE A 121 9.03 -17.62 1.84
CA ILE A 121 9.72 -18.51 2.79
C ILE A 121 11.17 -18.77 2.37
N ASN A 122 11.41 -19.04 1.08
CA ASN A 122 12.77 -19.27 0.58
C ASN A 122 13.65 -18.02 0.73
N SER A 123 13.12 -16.81 0.51
CA SER A 123 13.90 -15.58 0.71
C SER A 123 14.21 -15.33 2.19
N PHE A 124 13.26 -15.56 3.11
CA PHE A 124 13.50 -15.45 4.56
C PHE A 124 14.54 -16.47 5.07
N ILE A 125 14.52 -17.70 4.55
CA ILE A 125 15.54 -18.71 4.87
C ILE A 125 16.91 -18.28 4.33
N ALA A 126 16.99 -17.77 3.09
CA ALA A 126 18.23 -17.35 2.45
C ALA A 126 18.86 -16.10 3.11
N ASP A 127 18.05 -15.14 3.53
CA ASP A 127 18.46 -13.99 4.36
C ASP A 127 19.03 -14.46 5.72
N GLY A 128 18.47 -15.54 6.25
CA GLY A 128 18.89 -16.17 7.50
C GLY A 128 18.04 -15.77 8.69
N LEU A 129 16.82 -15.26 8.45
CA LEU A 129 15.83 -14.90 9.48
C LEU A 129 15.57 -16.04 10.49
N PHE A 130 15.76 -17.29 10.05
CA PHE A 130 15.50 -18.50 10.85
C PHE A 130 16.77 -19.26 11.28
N ARG A 131 17.95 -18.61 11.31
CA ARG A 131 19.18 -19.26 11.81
C ARG A 131 18.98 -19.79 13.24
N GLY A 132 19.46 -21.01 13.49
CA GLY A 132 19.35 -21.69 14.78
C GLY A 132 18.05 -22.46 15.02
N GLN A 133 17.07 -22.41 14.10
CA GLN A 133 15.86 -23.22 14.20
C GLN A 133 16.13 -24.71 13.90
N PRO A 134 15.37 -25.65 14.50
CA PRO A 134 15.55 -27.09 14.27
C PRO A 134 14.97 -27.54 12.91
N PRO A 135 15.41 -28.68 12.33
CA PRO A 135 14.91 -29.16 11.04
C PRO A 135 13.38 -29.27 10.93
N GLN A 136 12.71 -29.63 12.02
CA GLN A 136 11.25 -29.76 12.10
C GLN A 136 10.52 -28.42 11.88
N PHE A 137 11.13 -27.29 12.27
CA PHE A 137 10.58 -25.95 12.01
C PHE A 137 10.52 -25.69 10.50
N PHE A 138 11.62 -25.96 9.78
CA PHE A 138 11.66 -25.79 8.33
C PHE A 138 10.72 -26.75 7.59
N GLN A 139 10.53 -27.98 8.09
CA GLN A 139 9.56 -28.93 7.54
C GLN A 139 8.13 -28.39 7.66
N LEU A 140 7.73 -27.94 8.85
CA LEU A 140 6.41 -27.35 9.08
C LEU A 140 6.21 -26.10 8.21
N LEU A 141 7.17 -25.18 8.23
CA LEU A 141 7.07 -23.89 7.55
C LEU A 141 7.04 -24.04 6.01
N ASN A 142 7.75 -25.02 5.43
CA ASN A 142 7.61 -25.37 4.00
C ASN A 142 6.30 -26.09 3.67
N SER A 143 5.75 -26.90 4.59
CA SER A 143 4.45 -27.56 4.37
C SER A 143 3.30 -26.55 4.37
N LEU A 144 3.31 -25.57 5.29
CA LEU A 144 2.36 -24.47 5.33
C LEU A 144 2.45 -23.60 4.08
N ALA A 145 3.67 -23.23 3.66
CA ALA A 145 3.88 -22.46 2.43
C ALA A 145 3.37 -23.21 1.18
N SER A 146 3.63 -24.52 1.09
CA SER A 146 3.14 -25.34 -0.03
C SER A 146 1.62 -25.51 -0.03
N ALA A 147 0.99 -25.58 1.15
CA ALA A 147 -0.46 -25.63 1.27
C ALA A 147 -1.12 -24.28 0.92
N ALA A 148 -0.48 -23.16 1.25
CA ALA A 148 -0.93 -21.82 0.86
C ALA A 148 -0.81 -21.59 -0.65
N ASP A 149 0.30 -22.01 -1.28
CA ASP A 149 0.49 -21.89 -2.74
C ASP A 149 -0.48 -22.79 -3.52
N ALA A 150 -0.92 -23.89 -2.92
CA ALA A 150 -1.91 -24.81 -3.49
C ALA A 150 -3.37 -24.46 -3.13
N ALA A 151 -3.61 -23.37 -2.40
CA ALA A 151 -4.95 -22.97 -2.00
C ALA A 151 -5.70 -22.35 -3.18
N GLU A 152 -6.85 -22.93 -3.54
CA GLU A 152 -7.74 -22.39 -4.56
C GLU A 152 -8.81 -21.48 -3.92
N ARG A 153 -9.33 -20.51 -4.70
CA ARG A 153 -10.40 -19.62 -4.23
C ARG A 153 -11.69 -20.42 -4.09
N GLU A 154 -12.23 -20.50 -2.88
CA GLU A 154 -13.56 -21.04 -2.63
C GLU A 154 -14.61 -20.29 -3.46
N VAL A 155 -15.47 -21.05 -4.14
CA VAL A 155 -16.71 -20.53 -4.73
C VAL A 155 -17.74 -20.54 -3.62
N GLY A 156 -18.02 -19.38 -3.03
CA GLY A 156 -19.03 -19.25 -1.98
C GLY A 156 -20.44 -19.57 -2.48
N ASP A 157 -21.26 -20.11 -1.59
CA ASP A 157 -22.71 -20.34 -1.78
C ASP A 157 -23.52 -19.03 -1.90
#